data_AF-H9XW37-F1
#
_entry.id   AF-H9XW37-F1
#
_cell.length_a   1.000
_cell.length_b   1.000
_cell.length_c   1.000
_cell.angle_alpha   90.00
_cell.angle_beta   90.00
_cell.angle_gamma   90.00
#
_symmetry.space_group_name_H-M   'P 1'
#
loop_
_entity.id
_entity.type
_entity.pdbx_description
1 polymer ?
#
loop_
_entity_poly.entity_id
_entity_poly.type
_entity_poly.pdbx_seq_one_letter_code
_entity_poly.pdbx_strand_id
1 'polypeptide(L)' 'TGPHFNPDEKEHGAPEDENRHAGDLGNVKVAEDGTVSFSIVDSQIPLAGPNSIIGRAVVVHADPDDLGKGGHELS' A
#
# COMPACT_ATOMS: atom_id res chain seq x y z
N THR A 1 4.22 -4.48 -12.37
CA THR A 1 2.96 -4.60 -11.61
C THR A 1 1.98 -3.46 -11.83
N GLY A 2 2.29 -2.43 -12.64
CA GLY A 2 1.39 -1.27 -12.80
C GLY A 2 1.45 -0.33 -11.59
N PRO A 3 0.63 0.73 -11.56
CA PRO A 3 0.52 1.63 -10.41
C PRO A 3 -0.20 0.95 -9.23
N HIS A 4 -0.25 1.64 -8.08
CA HIS A 4 -0.99 1.17 -6.91
C HIS A 4 -2.48 0.98 -7.25
N PHE A 5 -3.14 0.09 -6.51
CA PHE A 5 -4.56 -0.14 -6.70
C PHE A 5 -5.37 1.05 -6.16
N ASN A 6 -5.98 1.81 -7.07
CA ASN A 6 -6.69 3.05 -6.77
C ASN A 6 -8.08 3.09 -7.45
N PRO A 7 -9.08 2.35 -6.93
CA PRO A 7 -10.42 2.33 -7.52
C PRO A 7 -11.21 3.63 -7.29
N ASP A 8 -10.81 4.44 -6.30
CA ASP A 8 -11.53 5.65 -5.88
C ASP A 8 -10.84 6.95 -6.34
N GLU A 9 -9.82 6.85 -7.21
CA GLU A 9 -9.08 7.98 -7.79
C GLU A 9 -8.53 8.97 -6.76
N LYS A 10 -8.03 8.45 -5.65
CA LYS A 10 -7.40 9.22 -4.56
C LYS A 10 -5.93 9.50 -4.83
N GLU A 11 -5.36 10.42 -4.06
CA GLU A 11 -3.90 10.62 -4.01
C GLU A 11 -3.26 9.55 -3.10
N HIS A 12 -1.95 9.35 -3.24
CA HIS A 12 -1.17 8.47 -2.38
C HIS A 12 -1.08 9.00 -0.94
N GLY A 13 -1.11 8.11 0.07
CA GLY A 13 -1.08 8.50 1.49
C GLY A 13 -0.75 7.37 2.46
N ALA A 14 -0.70 7.68 3.76
CA ALA A 14 -0.45 6.69 4.81
C ALA A 14 -1.66 5.75 5.00
N PRO A 15 -1.49 4.52 5.51
CA PRO A 15 -2.60 3.58 5.73
C PRO A 15 -3.74 4.10 6.62
N GLU A 16 -3.44 5.05 7.51
CA GLU A 16 -4.40 5.68 8.41
C GLU A 16 -5.12 6.88 7.79
N ASP A 17 -4.67 7.36 6.63
CA ASP A 17 -5.26 8.53 5.98
C ASP A 17 -6.57 8.16 5.26
N GLU A 18 -7.54 9.09 5.30
CA GLU A 18 -8.78 8.95 4.53
C GLU A 18 -8.53 9.08 3.02
N ASN A 19 -7.56 9.92 2.65
CA ASN A 19 -7.09 10.12 1.28
C ASN A 19 -5.80 9.31 1.06
N ARG A 20 -5.96 8.11 0.49
CA ARG A 20 -4.88 7.20 0.09
C ARG A 20 -5.38 6.31 -1.04
N HIS A 21 -4.49 5.68 -1.78
CA HIS A 21 -4.90 4.56 -2.62
C HIS A 21 -5.33 3.37 -1.75
N ALA A 22 -6.28 2.56 -2.25
CA ALA A 22 -6.69 1.33 -1.56
C ALA A 22 -5.52 0.34 -1.38
N GLY A 23 -4.53 0.38 -2.28
CA GLY A 23 -3.32 -0.45 -2.20
C GLY A 23 -2.21 0.09 -1.30
N ASP A 24 -2.34 1.29 -0.73
CA ASP A 24 -1.31 1.90 0.11
C ASP A 24 -1.32 1.27 1.51
N LEU A 25 -0.40 0.33 1.75
CA LEU A 25 -0.25 -0.39 3.02
C LEU A 25 0.96 0.08 3.84
N GLY A 26 1.66 1.12 3.35
CA GLY A 26 2.76 1.79 4.04
C GLY A 26 4.01 0.92 4.18
N ASN A 27 4.81 1.27 5.20
CA ASN A 27 6.12 0.65 5.44
C ASN A 27 6.06 -0.57 6.35
N VAL A 28 6.98 -1.50 6.13
CA VAL A 28 7.28 -2.60 7.06
C VAL A 28 8.68 -2.45 7.66
N LYS A 29 8.86 -2.89 8.91
CA LYS A 29 10.15 -2.79 9.59
C LYS A 29 10.92 -4.11 9.49
N VAL A 30 12.01 -4.09 8.74
CA VAL A 30 12.93 -5.22 8.57
C VAL A 30 13.85 -5.34 9.80
N ALA A 31 14.12 -6.57 10.24
CA ALA A 31 15.05 -6.87 11.32
C ALA A 31 16.52 -6.78 10.85
N GLU A 32 17.47 -6.79 11.78
CA GLU A 32 18.90 -6.68 11.46
C GLU A 32 19.43 -7.80 10.55
N ASP A 33 18.77 -8.97 10.56
CA ASP A 33 19.11 -10.12 9.73
C ASP A 33 18.49 -10.07 8.31
N GLY A 34 17.78 -8.99 7.98
CA GLY A 34 17.12 -8.80 6.69
C GLY A 34 15.76 -9.50 6.58
N THR A 35 15.25 -10.14 7.64
CA THR A 35 13.92 -10.75 7.63
C THR A 35 12.84 -9.78 8.11
N VAL A 36 11.59 -10.04 7.71
CA VAL A 36 10.43 -9.28 8.18
C VAL A 36 9.23 -10.20 8.38
N SER A 37 8.54 -10.02 9.49
CA SER A 37 7.25 -10.67 9.78
C SER A 37 6.30 -9.59 10.27
N PHE A 38 5.16 -9.44 9.60
CA PHE A 38 4.19 -8.40 9.89
C PHE A 38 2.77 -8.91 9.65
N SER A 39 1.81 -8.23 10.28
CA SER A 39 0.38 -8.44 10.07
C SER A 39 -0.26 -7.06 9.95
N ILE A 40 -0.92 -6.81 8.82
CA ILE A 40 -1.68 -5.59 8.57
C ILE A 40 -3.16 -5.98 8.48
N VAL A 41 -4.00 -5.20 9.15
CA VAL A 41 -5.46 -5.29 9.04
C VAL A 41 -5.94 -4.00 8.40
N ASP A 42 -6.59 -4.13 7.26
CA ASP A 42 -6.99 -2.98 6.44
C ASP A 42 -8.42 -3.15 5.92
N SER A 43 -9.14 -2.04 5.80
CA SER A 43 -10.57 -2.02 5.41
C SER A 43 -10.82 -1.62 3.95
N GLN A 44 -9.78 -1.22 3.21
CA GLN A 44 -9.86 -0.75 1.83
C GLN A 44 -9.47 -1.83 0.79
N ILE A 45 -9.03 -3.02 1.23
CA ILE A 45 -8.59 -4.13 0.36
C ILE A 45 -9.56 -5.33 0.37
N PRO A 46 -10.75 -5.24 -0.23
CA PRO A 46 -11.72 -6.34 -0.20
C PRO A 46 -11.24 -7.56 -1.00
N LEU A 47 -11.63 -8.76 -0.56
CA LEU A 47 -11.31 -10.02 -1.25
C LEU A 47 -12.41 -10.48 -2.22
N ALA A 48 -13.51 -9.72 -2.34
CA ALA A 48 -14.64 -10.03 -3.20
C ALA A 48 -15.29 -8.75 -3.74
N GLY A 49 -16.19 -8.90 -4.72
CA GLY A 49 -16.87 -7.78 -5.36
C GLY A 49 -16.01 -7.11 -6.45
N PRO A 50 -16.52 -5.99 -7.03
CA PRO A 50 -15.89 -5.34 -8.18
C PRO A 50 -14.49 -4.79 -7.88
N ASN A 51 -14.22 -4.40 -6.63
CA ASN A 51 -12.93 -3.86 -6.20
C ASN A 51 -12.02 -4.91 -5.55
N SER A 52 -12.28 -6.21 -5.77
CA SER A 52 -11.46 -7.27 -5.18
C SER A 52 -9.97 -7.14 -5.53
N ILE A 53 -9.12 -7.42 -4.55
CA ILE A 53 -7.66 -7.50 -4.75
C ILE A 53 -7.18 -8.88 -5.22
N ILE A 54 -8.06 -9.88 -5.29
CA ILE A 54 -7.71 -11.21 -5.79
C ILE A 54 -7.27 -11.13 -7.27
N GLY A 55 -6.11 -11.73 -7.57
CA GLY A 55 -5.51 -11.67 -8.91
C GLY A 55 -4.62 -10.44 -9.15
N ARG A 56 -4.48 -9.56 -8.17
CA ARG A 56 -3.50 -8.45 -8.18
C ARG A 56 -2.18 -8.90 -7.55
N ALA A 57 -1.20 -7.99 -7.54
CA ALA A 57 0.12 -8.24 -6.97
C ALA A 57 0.28 -7.55 -5.61
N VAL A 58 1.03 -8.19 -4.72
CA VAL A 58 1.64 -7.55 -3.55
C VAL A 58 3.08 -7.23 -3.93
N VAL A 59 3.52 -5.99 -3.68
CA VAL A 59 4.85 -5.51 -4.05
C VAL A 59 5.54 -4.99 -2.80
N VAL A 60 6.82 -5.30 -2.65
CA VAL A 60 7.70 -4.73 -1.63
C VAL A 60 8.74 -3.89 -2.36
N HIS A 61 8.86 -2.62 -1.97
CA HIS A 61 9.78 -1.67 -2.58
C HIS A 61 11.15 -1.68 -1.88
N ALA A 62 12.17 -1.20 -2.59
CA ALA A 62 13.53 -1.13 -2.07
C ALA A 62 13.73 0.07 -1.13
N ASP A 63 13.03 1.16 -1.40
CA ASP A 63 13.12 2.42 -0.65
C ASP A 63 11.89 2.59 0.26
N PRO A 64 12.00 3.35 1.36
CA PRO A 64 10.87 3.64 2.24
C PRO A 64 9.81 4.48 1.53
N ASP A 65 8.56 4.11 1.78
CA ASP A 65 7.39 4.90 1.40
C ASP A 65 7.37 6.21 2.22
N ASP A 66 7.15 7.34 1.56
CA ASP A 66 7.12 8.67 2.17
C ASP A 66 5.74 9.09 2.70
N LEU A 67 4.74 8.24 2.46
CA LEU A 67 3.34 8.36 2.85
C LEU A 67 2.66 9.58 2.23
N GLY A 68 3.01 9.94 0.99
CA GLY A 68 2.48 11.10 0.27
C GLY A 68 3.06 12.45 0.69
N LYS A 69 4.17 12.46 1.45
CA LYS A 69 4.71 13.68 2.09
C LYS A 69 5.92 14.28 1.39
N GLY A 70 6.47 13.61 0.39
CA GLY A 70 7.62 14.04 -0.40
C GLY A 70 7.27 14.67 -1.75
N GLY A 71 5.99 14.67 -2.14
CA GLY A 71 5.50 15.36 -3.34
C GLY A 71 5.57 14.55 -4.64
N HIS A 72 5.56 13.23 -4.55
CA HIS A 72 5.46 12.31 -5.70
C HIS A 72 4.43 11.21 -5.44
N GLU A 73 3.77 10.74 -6.50
CA GLU A 73 2.57 9.88 -6.40
C GLU A 73 2.82 8.38 -6.13
N LEU A 74 4.08 7.92 -6.14
CA LEU A 74 4.40 6.48 -6.27
C LEU A 74 5.36 5.93 -5.21
N SER A 75 5.52 6.61 -4.08
CA SER A 75 6.41 6.11 -3.03
C SER A 75 5.84 4.94 -2.26
#